data_AF-A0A1J4JI14-F1
#
_entry.id   AF-A0A1J4JI14-F1
#
_cell.length_a   1.000
_cell.length_b   1.000
_cell.length_c   1.000
_cell.angle_alpha   90.00
_cell.angle_beta   90.00
_cell.angle_gamma   90.00
#
_symmetry.space_group_name_H-M   'P 1'
#
loop_
_entity.id
_entity.type
_entity.pdbx_description
1 polymer ?
#
loop_
_entity_poly.entity_id
_entity_poly.type
_entity_poly.pdbx_seq_one_letter_code
_entity_poly.pdbx_strand_id
1 'polypeptide(L)'
;MMKNAFLETRRQTRNKQTRSKELCQIVNQSKGKKYLLVQINNFIKKKDFDFFNLVKYWFISANDISVIPFNFVFRTQLIPIIQTHLLDYNSLPSSEILVSILRIISVLTAPEAPTNNFFSSPDVLSTFAELLTKNDENITKFTLLILSQLCIKFPELIQFIHQINLPSQLLSLYLLSPNEDISGISSFFLCQIACYSSIERSAEIIIALLNFVQNGNIKAATMLFKGIVFHFPLSPQFSDVIIQCNFCGFISQFLPKLNQNHLEIISLIFNSLSLVVTNEDGLSSFITSNLIALISQLDLIQPSINCDVFNDLTQLLCNLIVNENGDIDSQIINAQIIEKMCVCSNLCEYDSKIKTFGFLSFIIQKKNKIMCQIIAENNGIVPFFELFDTFSDEMVALSLQTLIIFINILPEAKILFDQFDFDLFIQTVDQFEIPELSEQAQVLLSLVTSC
;
A
#
# COMPACT_ATOMS: atom_id res chain seq x y z
N MET A 1 -0.70 50.86 15.18
CA MET A 1 -1.39 51.13 13.89
C MET A 1 -0.81 50.37 12.70
N MET A 2 0.50 50.13 12.57
CA MET A 2 1.08 49.36 11.43
C MET A 2 0.76 47.85 11.40
N LYS A 3 0.42 47.21 12.54
CA LYS A 3 0.12 45.76 12.59
C LYS A 3 -1.22 45.39 11.94
N ASN A 4 -2.22 46.27 11.99
CA ASN A 4 -3.55 46.01 11.42
C ASN A 4 -3.59 46.22 9.90
N ALA A 5 -2.85 47.21 9.38
CA ALA A 5 -2.72 47.44 7.94
C ALA A 5 -2.01 46.28 7.21
N PHE A 6 -1.06 45.60 7.86
CA PHE A 6 -0.37 44.44 7.29
C PHE A 6 -1.27 43.18 7.23
N LEU A 7 -2.14 42.99 8.23
CA LEU A 7 -3.11 41.89 8.27
C LEU A 7 -4.27 42.09 7.28
N GLU A 8 -4.75 43.32 7.10
CA GLU A 8 -5.76 43.63 6.07
C GLU A 8 -5.22 43.52 4.66
N THR A 9 -3.97 43.95 4.41
CA THR A 9 -3.34 43.80 3.09
C THR A 9 -3.10 42.32 2.74
N ARG A 10 -2.72 41.48 3.72
CA ARG A 10 -2.60 40.01 3.56
C ARG A 10 -3.95 39.30 3.37
N ARG A 11 -5.02 39.73 4.05
CA ARG A 11 -6.39 39.21 3.84
C ARG A 11 -6.95 39.60 2.47
N GLN A 12 -6.69 40.83 2.00
CA GLN A 12 -7.13 41.29 0.67
C GLN A 12 -6.32 40.66 -0.48
N THR A 13 -5.02 40.39 -0.30
CA THR A 13 -4.21 39.63 -1.29
C THR A 13 -4.54 38.15 -1.30
N ARG A 14 -4.78 37.50 -0.14
CA ARG A 14 -5.31 36.13 -0.11
C ARG A 14 -6.67 36.04 -0.80
N ASN A 15 -7.64 36.90 -0.45
CA ASN A 15 -8.98 36.83 -1.06
C ASN A 15 -9.01 37.18 -2.56
N LYS A 16 -8.09 38.03 -3.07
CA LYS A 16 -7.91 38.24 -4.52
C LYS A 16 -7.22 37.07 -5.22
N GLN A 17 -6.23 36.42 -4.58
CA GLN A 17 -5.57 35.24 -5.14
C GLN A 17 -6.47 33.99 -5.13
N THR A 18 -7.30 33.79 -4.11
CA THR A 18 -8.25 32.67 -4.05
C THR A 18 -9.36 32.83 -5.09
N ARG A 19 -9.96 34.05 -5.20
CA ARG A 19 -10.96 34.32 -6.24
C ARG A 19 -10.38 34.29 -7.66
N SER A 20 -9.14 34.71 -7.87
CA SER A 20 -8.46 34.60 -9.18
C SER A 20 -8.13 33.16 -9.55
N LYS A 21 -7.77 32.30 -8.59
CA LYS A 21 -7.52 30.87 -8.82
C LYS A 21 -8.82 30.09 -9.07
N GLU A 22 -9.89 30.40 -8.34
CA GLU A 22 -11.21 29.80 -8.55
C GLU A 22 -11.85 30.22 -9.88
N LEU A 23 -11.75 31.50 -10.27
CA LEU A 23 -12.24 31.97 -11.58
C LEU A 23 -11.39 31.46 -12.77
N CYS A 24 -10.08 31.29 -12.61
CA CYS A 24 -9.25 30.65 -13.64
C CYS A 24 -9.49 29.13 -13.75
N GLN A 25 -9.82 28.44 -12.65
CA GLN A 25 -10.16 27.01 -12.69
C GLN A 25 -11.53 26.74 -13.32
N ILE A 26 -12.54 27.57 -13.04
CA ILE A 26 -13.91 27.39 -13.58
C ILE A 26 -13.99 27.77 -15.08
N VAL A 27 -13.21 28.77 -15.53
CA VAL A 27 -13.21 29.23 -16.94
C VAL A 27 -12.36 28.34 -17.87
N ASN A 28 -11.41 27.56 -17.35
CA ASN A 28 -10.58 26.64 -18.16
C ASN A 28 -11.19 25.25 -18.35
N GLN A 29 -11.95 24.71 -17.40
CA GLN A 29 -12.52 23.36 -17.53
C GLN A 29 -13.65 23.29 -18.57
N SER A 30 -14.52 24.30 -18.66
CA SER A 30 -15.62 24.33 -19.63
C SER A 30 -15.14 24.57 -21.06
N LYS A 31 -14.14 25.45 -21.25
CA LYS A 31 -13.50 25.68 -22.55
C LYS A 31 -12.64 24.48 -22.98
N GLY A 32 -11.90 23.85 -22.07
CA GLY A 32 -11.14 22.62 -22.33
C GLY A 32 -12.03 21.45 -22.74
N LYS A 33 -13.13 21.21 -22.00
CA LYS A 33 -14.13 20.17 -22.36
C LYS A 33 -14.80 20.46 -23.69
N LYS A 34 -15.17 21.71 -23.97
CA LYS A 34 -15.80 22.12 -25.24
C LYS A 34 -14.82 22.02 -26.41
N TYR A 35 -13.54 22.37 -26.20
CA TYR A 35 -12.47 22.18 -27.18
C TYR A 35 -12.22 20.69 -27.46
N LEU A 36 -12.12 19.85 -26.43
CA LEU A 36 -12.02 18.39 -26.58
C LEU A 36 -13.22 17.80 -27.32
N LEU A 37 -14.45 18.20 -26.97
CA LEU A 37 -15.67 17.79 -27.68
C LEU A 37 -15.66 18.19 -29.15
N VAL A 38 -15.22 19.42 -29.46
CA VAL A 38 -15.11 19.91 -30.85
C VAL A 38 -13.99 19.17 -31.59
N GLN A 39 -12.85 18.88 -30.95
CA GLN A 39 -11.75 18.14 -31.57
C GLN A 39 -12.12 16.68 -31.79
N ILE A 40 -12.72 15.98 -30.81
CA ILE A 40 -13.25 14.62 -30.94
C ILE A 40 -14.29 14.55 -32.09
N ASN A 41 -15.23 15.49 -32.13
CA ASN A 41 -16.27 15.52 -33.17
C ASN A 41 -15.74 15.89 -34.57
N ASN A 42 -14.69 16.71 -34.66
CA ASN A 42 -14.05 17.04 -35.93
C ASN A 42 -13.08 15.93 -36.40
N PHE A 43 -12.52 15.15 -35.47
CA PHE A 43 -11.66 13.99 -35.75
C PHE A 43 -12.43 12.82 -36.36
N ILE A 44 -13.67 12.58 -35.94
CA ILE A 44 -14.58 11.55 -36.52
C ILE A 44 -14.76 11.74 -38.05
N LYS A 45 -14.44 12.92 -38.59
CA LYS A 45 -14.60 13.25 -40.01
C LYS A 45 -13.33 13.19 -40.86
N LYS A 46 -12.13 13.04 -40.29
CA LYS A 46 -10.86 13.01 -41.06
C LYS A 46 -10.20 11.64 -41.00
N LYS A 47 -9.85 11.10 -42.18
CA LYS A 47 -9.16 9.80 -42.37
C LYS A 47 -7.69 9.78 -41.93
N ASP A 48 -7.18 10.87 -41.36
CA ASP A 48 -5.78 10.98 -40.95
C ASP A 48 -5.62 10.60 -39.48
N PHE A 49 -4.99 9.45 -39.27
CA PHE A 49 -4.76 8.78 -37.99
C PHE A 49 -3.66 9.49 -37.18
N ASP A 50 -3.95 10.68 -36.63
CA ASP A 50 -3.06 11.35 -35.67
C ASP A 50 -3.67 11.43 -34.26
N PHE A 51 -4.25 10.28 -33.87
CA PHE A 51 -4.77 9.96 -32.53
C PHE A 51 -3.73 10.17 -31.43
N PHE A 52 -2.44 10.06 -31.79
CA PHE A 52 -1.30 10.29 -30.91
C PHE A 52 -1.26 11.73 -30.40
N ASN A 53 -1.58 12.72 -31.23
CA ASN A 53 -1.67 14.11 -30.78
C ASN A 53 -2.85 14.33 -29.82
N LEU A 54 -3.99 13.64 -29.99
CA LEU A 54 -5.13 13.78 -29.09
C LEU A 54 -4.83 13.27 -27.66
N VAL A 55 -4.17 12.11 -27.57
CA VAL A 55 -3.77 11.48 -26.30
C VAL A 55 -2.52 12.15 -25.71
N LYS A 56 -1.62 12.67 -26.57
CA LYS A 56 -0.49 13.51 -26.17
C LYS A 56 -0.94 14.86 -25.63
N TYR A 57 -1.98 15.50 -26.20
CA TYR A 57 -2.59 16.69 -25.61
C TYR A 57 -3.34 16.36 -24.31
N TRP A 58 -3.85 15.13 -24.15
CA TRP A 58 -4.41 14.62 -22.89
C TRP A 58 -3.32 14.47 -21.81
N PHE A 59 -2.17 13.86 -22.12
CA PHE A 59 -1.01 13.74 -21.21
C PHE A 59 -0.29 15.09 -20.96
N ILE A 60 -0.17 15.97 -21.96
CA ILE A 60 0.39 17.32 -21.79
C ILE A 60 -0.54 18.18 -20.93
N SER A 61 -1.87 17.97 -21.01
CA SER A 61 -2.80 18.57 -20.05
C SER A 61 -2.73 17.96 -18.64
N ALA A 62 -2.21 16.73 -18.50
CA ALA A 62 -2.02 16.05 -17.22
C ALA A 62 -0.83 16.59 -16.41
N ASN A 63 0.06 17.39 -17.02
CA ASN A 63 1.12 18.06 -16.29
C ASN A 63 0.73 19.43 -15.69
N ASP A 64 -0.53 19.89 -15.87
CA ASP A 64 -1.01 21.12 -15.20
C ASP A 64 -2.53 21.17 -14.94
N ILE A 65 -3.30 20.12 -15.27
CA ILE A 65 -4.74 20.05 -15.00
C ILE A 65 -5.08 18.71 -14.35
N SER A 66 -5.10 18.72 -13.02
CA SER A 66 -5.78 17.71 -12.23
C SER A 66 -7.25 17.59 -12.69
N VAL A 67 -7.69 16.35 -12.92
CA VAL A 67 -9.09 15.89 -12.94
C VAL A 67 -9.88 16.12 -14.25
N ILE A 68 -9.63 15.30 -15.28
CA ILE A 68 -10.72 14.85 -16.15
C ILE A 68 -11.28 13.56 -15.55
N PRO A 69 -12.50 13.56 -14.99
CA PRO A 69 -13.05 12.36 -14.36
C PRO A 69 -13.34 11.30 -15.44
N PHE A 70 -13.04 10.03 -15.16
CA PHE A 70 -13.36 8.91 -16.07
C PHE A 70 -14.81 8.96 -16.56
N ASN A 71 -15.76 9.35 -15.70
CA ASN A 71 -17.17 9.53 -16.03
C ASN A 71 -17.43 10.43 -17.24
N PHE A 72 -16.55 11.40 -17.51
CA PHE A 72 -16.63 12.22 -18.72
C PHE A 72 -16.23 11.41 -19.96
N VAL A 73 -15.13 10.65 -19.89
CA VAL A 73 -14.61 9.85 -21.00
C VAL A 73 -15.63 8.81 -21.45
N PHE A 74 -16.25 8.10 -20.51
CA PHE A 74 -17.29 7.10 -20.79
C PHE A 74 -18.59 7.70 -21.37
N ARG A 75 -18.77 9.03 -21.35
CA ARG A 75 -19.88 9.73 -22.01
C ARG A 75 -19.56 10.20 -23.44
N THR A 76 -18.33 10.01 -23.90
CA THR A 76 -17.91 10.41 -25.25
C THR A 76 -18.00 9.25 -26.24
N GLN A 77 -17.86 9.54 -27.54
CA GLN A 77 -17.76 8.53 -28.61
C GLN A 77 -16.43 7.78 -28.62
N LEU A 78 -15.51 8.08 -27.71
CA LEU A 78 -14.19 7.46 -27.68
C LEU A 78 -14.26 5.94 -27.46
N ILE A 79 -15.10 5.47 -26.53
CA ILE A 79 -15.19 4.04 -26.20
C ILE A 79 -15.68 3.22 -27.41
N PRO A 80 -16.80 3.58 -28.08
CA PRO A 80 -17.23 2.88 -29.29
C PRO A 80 -16.19 2.90 -30.43
N ILE A 81 -15.47 4.01 -30.62
CA ILE A 81 -14.42 4.13 -31.64
C ILE A 81 -13.26 3.18 -31.33
N ILE A 82 -12.81 3.16 -30.08
CA ILE A 82 -11.75 2.25 -29.61
C ILE A 82 -12.16 0.79 -29.81
N GLN A 83 -13.39 0.43 -29.44
CA GLN A 83 -13.91 -0.93 -29.63
C GLN A 83 -13.94 -1.31 -31.11
N THR A 84 -14.39 -0.41 -31.99
CA THR A 84 -14.45 -0.68 -33.43
C THR A 84 -13.06 -0.93 -34.00
N HIS A 85 -12.08 -0.09 -33.65
CA HIS A 85 -10.70 -0.28 -34.10
C HIS A 85 -10.01 -1.50 -33.47
N LEU A 86 -10.39 -1.87 -32.25
CA LEU A 86 -9.92 -3.11 -31.64
C LEU A 86 -10.47 -4.32 -32.37
N LEU A 87 -11.77 -4.37 -32.68
CA LEU A 87 -12.39 -5.50 -33.39
C LEU A 87 -11.92 -5.62 -34.85
N ASP A 88 -11.59 -4.50 -35.49
CA ASP A 88 -11.05 -4.45 -36.85
C ASP A 88 -9.53 -4.18 -36.86
N TYR A 89 -8.79 -4.70 -35.88
CA TYR A 89 -7.37 -4.38 -35.71
C TYR A 89 -6.50 -4.78 -36.92
N ASN A 90 -6.95 -5.71 -37.74
CA ASN A 90 -6.26 -6.14 -38.96
C ASN A 90 -6.30 -5.10 -40.09
N SER A 91 -7.24 -4.14 -40.04
CA SER A 91 -7.31 -3.04 -40.99
C SER A 91 -6.44 -1.85 -40.61
N LEU A 92 -5.83 -1.88 -39.41
CA LEU A 92 -4.98 -0.80 -38.93
C LEU A 92 -3.69 -0.70 -39.75
N PRO A 93 -3.23 0.52 -40.08
CA PRO A 93 -2.07 0.70 -40.96
C PRO A 93 -0.73 0.37 -40.30
N SER A 94 -0.68 0.24 -38.97
CA SER A 94 0.53 -0.18 -38.24
C SER A 94 0.21 -0.86 -36.91
N SER A 95 1.11 -1.72 -36.44
CA SER A 95 1.05 -2.33 -35.11
C SER A 95 1.20 -1.31 -33.97
N GLU A 96 1.91 -0.20 -34.21
CA GLU A 96 2.08 0.89 -33.23
C GLU A 96 0.73 1.54 -32.85
N ILE A 97 -0.20 1.64 -33.81
CA ILE A 97 -1.54 2.14 -33.55
C ILE A 97 -2.30 1.18 -32.64
N LEU A 98 -2.20 -0.13 -32.90
CA LEU A 98 -2.81 -1.15 -32.05
C LEU A 98 -2.23 -1.12 -30.63
N VAL A 99 -0.90 -1.02 -30.49
CA VAL A 99 -0.24 -0.86 -29.18
C VAL A 99 -0.75 0.40 -28.46
N SER A 100 -0.95 1.50 -29.18
CA SER A 100 -1.50 2.74 -28.62
C SER A 100 -2.95 2.57 -28.16
N ILE A 101 -3.76 1.86 -28.94
CA ILE A 101 -5.14 1.50 -28.58
C ILE A 101 -5.14 0.66 -27.30
N LEU A 102 -4.35 -0.41 -27.25
CA LEU A 102 -4.26 -1.29 -26.08
C LEU A 102 -3.77 -0.54 -24.84
N ARG A 103 -2.79 0.35 -24.99
CA ARG A 103 -2.33 1.20 -23.89
C ARG A 103 -3.45 2.06 -23.32
N ILE A 104 -4.31 2.64 -24.16
CA ILE A 104 -5.44 3.44 -23.69
C ILE A 104 -6.49 2.56 -23.01
N ILE A 105 -6.79 1.39 -23.58
CA ILE A 105 -7.70 0.44 -22.95
C ILE A 105 -7.18 0.06 -21.57
N SER A 106 -5.87 -0.20 -21.40
CA SER A 106 -5.28 -0.53 -20.09
C SER A 106 -5.44 0.57 -19.02
N VAL A 107 -5.61 1.83 -19.43
CA VAL A 107 -5.94 2.93 -18.51
C VAL A 107 -7.44 2.96 -18.23
N LEU A 108 -8.27 2.69 -19.23
CA LEU A 108 -9.74 2.67 -19.10
C LEU A 108 -10.25 1.43 -18.34
N THR A 109 -9.45 0.37 -18.28
CA THR A 109 -9.73 -0.85 -17.51
C THR A 109 -9.06 -0.87 -16.14
N ALA A 110 -8.21 0.11 -15.80
CA ALA A 110 -7.54 0.20 -14.51
C ALA A 110 -8.53 0.11 -13.32
N PRO A 111 -8.10 -0.39 -12.14
CA PRO A 111 -8.98 -0.60 -10.98
C PRO A 111 -9.80 0.64 -10.58
N GLU A 112 -9.23 1.83 -10.72
CA GLU A 112 -9.85 3.11 -10.35
C GLU A 112 -10.87 3.61 -11.39
N ALA A 113 -10.85 3.05 -12.60
CA ALA A 113 -11.80 3.41 -13.65
C ALA A 113 -13.19 2.81 -13.36
N PRO A 114 -14.30 3.50 -13.72
CA PRO A 114 -15.65 3.02 -13.55
C PRO A 114 -15.85 1.60 -14.10
N THR A 115 -16.57 0.77 -13.36
CA THR A 115 -16.98 -0.56 -13.83
C THR A 115 -17.95 -0.42 -14.98
N ASN A 116 -17.60 -1.00 -16.13
CA ASN A 116 -18.40 -1.00 -17.35
C ASN A 116 -18.06 -2.24 -18.19
N ASN A 117 -19.00 -2.69 -19.00
CA ASN A 117 -18.88 -3.96 -19.72
C ASN A 117 -18.36 -3.77 -21.16
N PHE A 118 -17.88 -2.59 -21.53
CA PHE A 118 -17.48 -2.29 -22.91
C PHE A 118 -16.33 -3.19 -23.36
N PHE A 119 -15.33 -3.40 -22.50
CA PHE A 119 -14.17 -4.21 -22.85
C PHE A 119 -14.28 -5.69 -22.41
N SER A 120 -15.45 -6.11 -21.94
CA SER A 120 -15.73 -7.49 -21.50
C SER A 120 -16.79 -8.21 -22.33
N SER A 121 -17.23 -7.65 -23.46
CA SER A 121 -18.12 -8.35 -24.39
C SER A 121 -17.42 -9.55 -25.05
N PRO A 122 -18.13 -10.63 -25.40
CA PRO A 122 -17.55 -11.84 -25.98
C PRO A 122 -16.62 -11.59 -27.19
N ASP A 123 -17.01 -10.73 -28.13
CA ASP A 123 -16.22 -10.44 -29.34
C ASP A 123 -14.90 -9.70 -29.02
N VAL A 124 -14.92 -8.86 -27.99
CA VAL A 124 -13.72 -8.15 -27.53
C VAL A 124 -12.80 -9.10 -26.78
N LEU A 125 -13.36 -10.01 -25.97
CA LEU A 125 -12.58 -11.02 -25.26
C LEU A 125 -11.92 -12.01 -26.23
N SER A 126 -12.63 -12.48 -27.27
CA SER A 126 -12.03 -13.31 -28.32
C SER A 126 -10.91 -12.58 -29.04
N THR A 127 -11.09 -11.28 -29.32
CA THR A 127 -10.03 -10.44 -29.89
C THR A 127 -8.80 -10.40 -28.99
N PHE A 128 -8.94 -10.23 -27.68
CA PHE A 128 -7.79 -10.29 -26.77
C PHE A 128 -7.11 -11.66 -26.77
N ALA A 129 -7.87 -12.76 -26.83
CA ALA A 129 -7.28 -14.09 -26.94
C ALA A 129 -6.46 -14.27 -28.23
N GLU A 130 -6.96 -13.76 -29.36
CA GLU A 130 -6.20 -13.74 -30.62
C GLU A 130 -4.93 -12.89 -30.50
N LEU A 131 -5.01 -11.71 -29.87
CA LEU A 131 -3.86 -10.82 -29.71
C LEU A 131 -2.74 -11.42 -28.87
N LEU A 132 -3.05 -12.31 -27.92
CA LEU A 132 -2.02 -13.06 -27.18
C LEU A 132 -1.22 -14.02 -28.05
N THR A 133 -1.76 -14.44 -29.21
CA THR A 133 -1.03 -15.29 -30.16
C THR A 133 -0.08 -14.51 -31.06
N LYS A 134 -0.12 -13.18 -31.02
CA LYS A 134 0.81 -12.35 -31.79
C LYS A 134 2.19 -12.35 -31.16
N ASN A 135 3.21 -12.46 -32.01
CA ASN A 135 4.61 -12.47 -31.60
C ASN A 135 5.16 -11.02 -31.44
N ASP A 136 4.48 -10.20 -30.62
CA ASP A 136 4.85 -8.81 -30.33
C ASP A 136 4.71 -8.55 -28.82
N GLU A 137 5.84 -8.24 -28.17
CA GLU A 137 5.89 -8.09 -26.71
C GLU A 137 5.01 -6.97 -26.18
N ASN A 138 4.85 -5.86 -26.91
CA ASN A 138 4.02 -4.75 -26.45
C ASN A 138 2.53 -5.11 -26.53
N ILE A 139 2.13 -5.78 -27.60
CA ILE A 139 0.76 -6.31 -27.74
C ILE A 139 0.50 -7.32 -26.61
N THR A 140 1.39 -8.29 -26.39
CA THR A 140 1.25 -9.28 -25.31
C THR A 140 1.16 -8.61 -23.95
N LYS A 141 2.10 -7.70 -23.62
CA LYS A 141 2.14 -6.98 -22.35
C LYS A 141 0.83 -6.27 -22.05
N PHE A 142 0.34 -5.43 -22.96
CA PHE A 142 -0.89 -4.67 -22.70
C PHE A 142 -2.13 -5.58 -22.71
N THR A 143 -2.16 -6.62 -23.55
CA THR A 143 -3.28 -7.57 -23.57
C THR A 143 -3.38 -8.34 -22.25
N LEU A 144 -2.27 -8.85 -21.71
CA LEU A 144 -2.23 -9.51 -20.40
C LEU A 144 -2.67 -8.56 -19.27
N LEU A 145 -2.19 -7.31 -19.30
CA LEU A 145 -2.56 -6.29 -18.31
C LEU A 145 -4.07 -6.01 -18.34
N ILE A 146 -4.65 -5.80 -19.52
CA ILE A 146 -6.08 -5.54 -19.70
C ILE A 146 -6.90 -6.72 -19.18
N LEU A 147 -6.54 -7.95 -19.56
CA LEU A 147 -7.25 -9.15 -19.10
C LEU A 147 -7.21 -9.30 -17.57
N SER A 148 -6.04 -9.09 -16.95
CA SER A 148 -5.93 -9.13 -15.48
C SER A 148 -6.82 -8.07 -14.81
N GLN A 149 -6.78 -6.83 -15.30
CA GLN A 149 -7.61 -5.73 -14.79
C GLN A 149 -9.12 -5.99 -14.97
N LEU A 150 -9.52 -6.55 -16.12
CA LEU A 150 -10.91 -6.94 -16.34
C LEU A 150 -11.36 -8.02 -15.36
N CYS A 151 -10.52 -9.02 -15.07
CA CYS A 151 -10.81 -10.03 -14.06
C CYS A 151 -10.90 -9.45 -12.63
N ILE A 152 -10.29 -8.30 -12.33
CA ILE A 152 -10.48 -7.63 -11.02
C ILE A 152 -11.90 -7.07 -10.94
N LYS A 153 -12.41 -6.51 -12.04
CA LYS A 153 -13.75 -5.92 -12.11
C LYS A 153 -14.85 -6.95 -12.29
N PHE A 154 -14.55 -8.04 -12.99
CA PHE A 154 -15.47 -9.09 -13.39
C PHE A 154 -14.83 -10.46 -13.11
N PRO A 155 -14.85 -10.92 -11.84
CA PRO A 155 -14.25 -12.21 -11.46
C PRO A 155 -14.79 -13.42 -12.23
N GLU A 156 -16.02 -13.35 -12.74
CA GLU A 156 -16.62 -14.37 -13.60
C GLU A 156 -15.82 -14.63 -14.89
N LEU A 157 -15.01 -13.66 -15.34
CA LEU A 157 -14.14 -13.82 -16.50
C LEU A 157 -13.03 -14.85 -16.29
N ILE A 158 -12.75 -15.28 -15.05
CA ILE A 158 -11.78 -16.35 -14.78
C ILE A 158 -12.16 -17.63 -15.55
N GLN A 159 -13.44 -17.94 -15.75
CA GLN A 159 -13.85 -19.08 -16.58
C GLN A 159 -13.37 -18.95 -18.02
N PHE A 160 -13.48 -17.75 -18.61
CA PHE A 160 -12.95 -17.47 -19.95
C PHE A 160 -11.41 -17.61 -19.98
N ILE A 161 -10.72 -17.10 -18.96
CA ILE A 161 -9.26 -17.25 -18.82
C ILE A 161 -8.83 -18.72 -18.85
N HIS A 162 -9.56 -19.60 -18.17
CA HIS A 162 -9.33 -21.04 -18.23
C HIS A 162 -9.64 -21.64 -19.61
N GLN A 163 -10.72 -21.22 -20.28
CA GLN A 163 -11.10 -21.72 -21.60
C GLN A 163 -10.03 -21.47 -22.66
N ILE A 164 -9.35 -20.32 -22.62
CA ILE A 164 -8.25 -19.99 -23.54
C ILE A 164 -6.90 -20.59 -23.12
N ASN A 165 -6.88 -21.46 -22.09
CA ASN A 165 -5.69 -22.09 -21.51
C ASN A 165 -4.61 -21.08 -21.05
N LEU A 166 -5.02 -19.86 -20.69
CA LEU A 166 -4.08 -18.82 -20.28
C LEU A 166 -3.31 -19.16 -18.99
N PRO A 167 -3.87 -19.84 -17.96
CA PRO A 167 -3.10 -20.20 -16.77
C PRO A 167 -1.86 -21.03 -17.08
N SER A 168 -1.96 -21.97 -18.01
CA SER A 168 -0.83 -22.81 -18.43
C SER A 168 0.20 -22.00 -19.21
N GLN A 169 -0.25 -21.08 -20.09
CA GLN A 169 0.64 -20.19 -20.84
C GLN A 169 1.35 -19.19 -19.91
N LEU A 170 0.65 -18.66 -18.90
CA LEU A 170 1.24 -17.79 -17.89
C LEU A 170 2.39 -18.49 -17.17
N LEU A 171 2.20 -19.74 -16.72
CA LEU A 171 3.25 -20.49 -16.02
C LEU A 171 4.43 -20.89 -16.93
N SER A 172 4.15 -21.38 -18.14
CA SER A 172 5.17 -22.02 -19.00
C SER A 172 5.84 -21.10 -20.01
N LEU A 173 5.22 -19.95 -20.32
CA LEU A 173 5.71 -19.02 -21.34
C LEU A 173 5.91 -17.62 -20.76
N TYR A 174 4.84 -16.99 -20.26
CA TYR A 174 4.88 -15.55 -19.95
C TYR A 174 5.61 -15.23 -18.65
N LEU A 175 5.51 -16.07 -17.62
CA LEU A 175 6.28 -15.93 -16.38
C LEU A 175 7.80 -16.03 -16.65
N LEU A 176 8.19 -16.89 -17.58
CA LEU A 176 9.58 -17.11 -17.99
C LEU A 176 10.07 -16.10 -19.05
N SER A 177 9.25 -15.12 -19.43
CA SER A 177 9.60 -14.13 -20.45
C SER A 177 10.83 -13.32 -20.03
N PRO A 178 11.78 -13.05 -20.95
CA PRO A 178 12.89 -12.13 -20.68
C PRO A 178 12.41 -10.69 -20.50
N ASN A 179 11.21 -10.36 -20.99
CA ASN A 179 10.58 -9.08 -20.73
C ASN A 179 9.99 -9.08 -19.32
N GLU A 180 10.67 -8.39 -18.41
CA GLU A 180 10.30 -8.38 -16.99
C GLU A 180 8.89 -7.79 -16.74
N ASP A 181 8.35 -6.92 -17.61
CA ASP A 181 6.96 -6.46 -17.49
C ASP A 181 5.97 -7.61 -17.71
N ILE A 182 6.20 -8.43 -18.75
CA ILE A 182 5.35 -9.59 -19.04
C ILE A 182 5.45 -10.60 -17.90
N SER A 183 6.67 -10.88 -17.44
CA SER A 183 6.90 -11.78 -16.29
C SER A 183 6.21 -11.27 -15.02
N GLY A 184 6.32 -9.98 -14.73
CA GLY A 184 5.68 -9.34 -13.59
C GLY A 184 4.15 -9.37 -13.65
N ILE A 185 3.56 -8.96 -14.79
CA ILE A 185 2.09 -9.05 -15.00
C ILE A 185 1.62 -10.49 -14.84
N SER A 186 2.38 -11.45 -15.37
CA SER A 186 2.05 -12.87 -15.25
C SER A 186 2.06 -13.36 -13.82
N SER A 187 3.04 -12.93 -13.03
CA SER A 187 3.12 -13.26 -11.61
C SER A 187 1.89 -12.77 -10.84
N PHE A 188 1.47 -11.52 -11.07
CA PHE A 188 0.27 -10.97 -10.43
C PHE A 188 -1.01 -11.68 -10.90
N PHE A 189 -1.15 -11.89 -12.21
CA PHE A 189 -2.34 -12.52 -12.78
C PHE A 189 -2.47 -13.99 -12.32
N LEU A 190 -1.35 -14.68 -12.09
CA LEU A 190 -1.36 -16.02 -11.50
C LEU A 190 -1.85 -16.00 -10.04
N CYS A 191 -1.48 -15.01 -9.21
CA CYS A 191 -2.08 -14.84 -7.88
C CYS A 191 -3.59 -14.63 -7.97
N GLN A 192 -4.05 -13.81 -8.91
CA GLN A 192 -5.47 -13.58 -9.16
C GLN A 192 -6.21 -14.88 -9.55
N ILE A 193 -5.65 -15.66 -10.47
CA ILE A 193 -6.23 -16.97 -10.86
C ILE A 193 -6.27 -17.90 -9.65
N ALA A 194 -5.19 -17.97 -8.87
CA ALA A 194 -5.14 -18.79 -7.65
C ALA A 194 -6.20 -18.34 -6.62
N CYS A 195 -6.51 -17.06 -6.52
CA CYS A 195 -7.56 -16.56 -5.62
C CYS A 195 -8.97 -17.09 -5.94
N TYR A 196 -9.23 -17.43 -7.21
CA TYR A 196 -10.54 -17.90 -7.71
C TYR A 196 -10.55 -19.36 -8.16
N SER A 197 -9.48 -20.12 -7.86
CA SER A 197 -9.35 -21.54 -8.22
C SER A 197 -9.67 -22.48 -7.05
N SER A 198 -9.72 -23.79 -7.30
CA SER A 198 -9.76 -24.80 -6.23
C SER A 198 -8.47 -24.79 -5.41
N ILE A 199 -8.52 -25.21 -4.14
CA ILE A 199 -7.38 -25.23 -3.21
C ILE A 199 -6.14 -25.89 -3.85
N GLU A 200 -6.31 -27.07 -4.44
CA GLU A 200 -5.24 -27.82 -5.09
C GLU A 200 -4.58 -27.00 -6.21
N ARG A 201 -5.38 -26.41 -7.09
CA ARG A 201 -4.87 -25.63 -8.21
C ARG A 201 -4.22 -24.32 -7.76
N SER A 202 -4.80 -23.67 -6.75
CA SER A 202 -4.23 -22.48 -6.14
C SER A 202 -2.86 -22.79 -5.53
N ALA A 203 -2.73 -23.90 -4.81
CA ALA A 203 -1.47 -24.33 -4.21
C ALA A 203 -0.39 -24.62 -5.28
N GLU A 204 -0.74 -25.33 -6.36
CA GLU A 204 0.17 -25.56 -7.49
C GLU A 204 0.73 -24.24 -8.07
N ILE A 205 -0.15 -23.27 -8.29
CA ILE A 205 0.23 -21.96 -8.84
C ILE A 205 1.13 -21.21 -7.86
N ILE A 206 0.76 -21.14 -6.58
CA ILE A 206 1.55 -20.43 -5.57
C ILE A 206 2.93 -21.07 -5.39
N ILE A 207 3.02 -22.40 -5.27
CA ILE A 207 4.30 -23.10 -5.18
C ILE A 207 5.19 -22.79 -6.41
N ALA A 208 4.61 -22.80 -7.62
CA ALA A 208 5.36 -22.45 -8.83
C ALA A 208 5.88 -21.01 -8.80
N LEU A 209 5.07 -20.05 -8.33
CA LEU A 209 5.47 -18.65 -8.20
C LEU A 209 6.57 -18.46 -7.14
N LEU A 210 6.45 -19.08 -5.97
CA LEU A 210 7.45 -19.01 -4.90
C LEU A 210 8.80 -19.56 -5.39
N ASN A 211 8.78 -20.73 -6.04
CA ASN A 211 9.99 -21.34 -6.62
C ASN A 211 10.61 -20.48 -7.72
N PHE A 212 9.78 -19.85 -8.57
CA PHE A 212 10.28 -18.96 -9.61
C PHE A 212 10.99 -17.73 -9.04
N VAL A 213 10.36 -17.07 -8.06
CA VAL A 213 10.91 -15.88 -7.42
C VAL A 213 12.17 -16.19 -6.61
N GLN A 214 12.28 -17.39 -6.04
CA GLN A 214 13.48 -17.84 -5.32
C GLN A 214 14.77 -17.76 -6.17
N ASN A 215 14.63 -17.82 -7.51
CA ASN A 215 15.73 -17.71 -8.48
C ASN A 215 16.14 -16.27 -8.80
N GLY A 216 15.54 -15.26 -8.17
CA GLY A 216 16.05 -13.88 -8.17
C GLY A 216 15.42 -12.92 -9.19
N ASN A 217 14.26 -13.24 -9.77
CA ASN A 217 13.53 -12.28 -10.62
C ASN A 217 12.81 -11.24 -9.73
N ILE A 218 13.47 -10.10 -9.52
CA ILE A 218 13.04 -9.00 -8.64
C ILE A 218 11.67 -8.43 -9.03
N LYS A 219 11.40 -8.26 -10.33
CA LYS A 219 10.12 -7.67 -10.78
C LYS A 219 8.96 -8.64 -10.62
N ALA A 220 9.17 -9.92 -10.92
CA ALA A 220 8.20 -10.96 -10.61
C ALA A 220 7.98 -11.08 -9.10
N ALA A 221 9.03 -10.97 -8.28
CA ALA A 221 8.91 -10.93 -6.82
C ALA A 221 8.00 -9.79 -6.35
N THR A 222 8.25 -8.58 -6.85
CA THR A 222 7.45 -7.39 -6.54
C THR A 222 5.98 -7.61 -6.87
N MET A 223 5.70 -8.15 -8.06
CA MET A 223 4.33 -8.38 -8.51
C MET A 223 3.64 -9.57 -7.82
N LEU A 224 4.40 -10.61 -7.43
CA LEU A 224 3.92 -11.69 -6.56
C LEU A 224 3.43 -11.12 -5.23
N PHE A 225 4.27 -10.35 -4.51
CA PHE A 225 3.87 -9.84 -3.20
C PHE A 225 2.75 -8.81 -3.30
N LYS A 226 2.72 -7.97 -4.35
CA LYS A 226 1.54 -7.13 -4.66
C LYS A 226 0.28 -7.96 -4.85
N GLY A 227 0.38 -9.06 -5.60
CA GLY A 227 -0.72 -9.99 -5.82
C GLY A 227 -1.21 -10.62 -4.52
N ILE A 228 -0.29 -11.07 -3.65
CA ILE A 228 -0.63 -11.61 -2.34
C ILE A 228 -1.35 -10.53 -1.51
N VAL A 229 -0.74 -9.36 -1.28
CA VAL A 229 -1.34 -8.29 -0.47
C VAL A 229 -2.73 -7.88 -0.98
N PHE A 230 -2.89 -7.81 -2.30
CA PHE A 230 -4.16 -7.42 -2.92
C PHE A 230 -5.24 -8.50 -2.78
N HIS A 231 -4.91 -9.78 -3.01
CA HIS A 231 -5.90 -10.87 -3.08
C HIS A 231 -6.13 -11.60 -1.75
N PHE A 232 -5.18 -11.57 -0.82
CA PHE A 232 -5.29 -12.20 0.50
C PHE A 232 -6.57 -11.82 1.27
N PRO A 233 -6.96 -10.53 1.39
CA PRO A 233 -8.19 -10.17 2.11
C PRO A 233 -9.48 -10.49 1.33
N LEU A 234 -9.39 -10.85 0.04
CA LEU A 234 -10.56 -11.09 -0.81
C LEU A 234 -11.11 -12.52 -0.71
N SER A 235 -10.28 -13.47 -0.25
CA SER A 235 -10.63 -14.89 -0.23
C SER A 235 -9.96 -15.62 0.94
N PRO A 236 -10.73 -16.08 1.95
CA PRO A 236 -10.20 -16.90 3.04
C PRO A 236 -9.51 -18.18 2.55
N GLN A 237 -10.03 -18.78 1.48
CA GLN A 237 -9.41 -19.95 0.86
C GLN A 237 -8.01 -19.62 0.31
N PHE A 238 -7.84 -18.43 -0.26
CA PHE A 238 -6.54 -18.01 -0.77
C PHE A 238 -5.55 -17.76 0.36
N SER A 239 -5.98 -17.16 1.48
CA SER A 239 -5.11 -17.02 2.66
C SER A 239 -4.64 -18.36 3.21
N ASP A 240 -5.54 -19.35 3.30
CA ASP A 240 -5.18 -20.70 3.76
C ASP A 240 -4.17 -21.36 2.82
N VAL A 241 -4.34 -21.19 1.50
CA VAL A 241 -3.40 -21.70 0.50
C VAL A 241 -2.02 -21.07 0.66
N ILE A 242 -1.92 -19.75 0.86
CA ILE A 242 -0.63 -19.07 1.08
C ILE A 242 0.09 -19.68 2.29
N ILE A 243 -0.63 -19.90 3.40
CA ILE A 243 -0.06 -20.50 4.61
C ILE A 243 0.37 -21.94 4.37
N GLN A 244 -0.49 -22.77 3.76
CA GLN A 244 -0.20 -24.18 3.43
C GLN A 244 0.98 -24.35 2.48
N CYS A 245 1.24 -23.36 1.61
CA CYS A 245 2.40 -23.36 0.71
C CYS A 245 3.73 -22.99 1.40
N ASN A 246 3.77 -22.97 2.74
CA ASN A 246 4.96 -22.65 3.53
C ASN A 246 5.54 -21.25 3.21
N PHE A 247 4.67 -20.25 3.11
CA PHE A 247 5.06 -18.89 2.77
C PHE A 247 6.10 -18.31 3.74
N CYS A 248 5.92 -18.45 5.06
CA CYS A 248 6.90 -17.97 6.05
C CYS A 248 8.26 -18.66 5.90
N GLY A 249 8.28 -19.96 5.63
CA GLY A 249 9.50 -20.71 5.34
C GLY A 249 10.19 -20.20 4.07
N PHE A 250 9.44 -19.89 3.01
CA PHE A 250 9.98 -19.24 1.82
C PHE A 250 10.58 -17.86 2.15
N ILE A 251 9.86 -17.01 2.89
CA ILE A 251 10.36 -15.68 3.27
C ILE A 251 11.66 -15.79 4.07
N SER A 252 11.79 -16.77 4.97
CA SER A 252 13.02 -16.96 5.76
C SER A 252 14.26 -17.20 4.89
N GLN A 253 14.08 -17.79 3.70
CA GLN A 253 15.15 -18.04 2.73
C GLN A 253 15.34 -16.90 1.73
N PHE A 254 14.28 -16.14 1.46
CA PHE A 254 14.28 -15.08 0.47
C PHE A 254 14.75 -13.74 1.05
N LEU A 255 14.30 -13.39 2.25
CA LEU A 255 14.61 -12.11 2.91
C LEU A 255 16.12 -11.84 3.04
N PRO A 256 16.99 -12.81 3.38
CA PRO A 256 18.44 -12.58 3.47
C PRO A 256 19.11 -12.26 2.12
N LYS A 257 18.44 -12.51 0.99
CA LYS A 257 18.95 -12.17 -0.36
C LYS A 257 18.68 -10.72 -0.73
N LEU A 258 17.88 -10.00 0.06
CA LEU A 258 17.52 -8.62 -0.18
C LEU A 258 18.51 -7.66 0.49
N ASN A 259 18.61 -6.45 -0.04
CA ASN A 259 19.51 -5.41 0.45
C ASN A 259 18.81 -4.05 0.34
N GLN A 260 19.51 -2.96 0.66
CA GLN A 260 18.99 -1.59 0.63
C GLN A 260 18.44 -1.13 -0.73
N ASN A 261 18.73 -1.82 -1.83
CA ASN A 261 18.15 -1.49 -3.14
C ASN A 261 16.77 -2.12 -3.38
N HIS A 262 16.28 -2.97 -2.47
CA HIS A 262 15.04 -3.74 -2.62
C HIS A 262 13.93 -3.32 -1.65
N LEU A 263 13.92 -2.05 -1.23
CA LEU A 263 13.01 -1.53 -0.19
C LEU A 263 11.53 -1.77 -0.49
N GLU A 264 11.10 -1.60 -1.74
CA GLU A 264 9.71 -1.87 -2.15
C GLU A 264 9.32 -3.33 -1.89
N ILE A 265 10.20 -4.27 -2.24
CA ILE A 265 9.95 -5.70 -2.01
C ILE A 265 9.91 -6.00 -0.51
N ILE A 266 10.81 -5.40 0.26
CA ILE A 266 10.87 -5.60 1.72
C ILE A 266 9.58 -5.09 2.38
N SER A 267 9.10 -3.90 2.00
CA SER A 267 7.81 -3.36 2.43
C SER A 267 6.66 -4.32 2.09
N LEU A 268 6.61 -4.81 0.85
CA LEU A 268 5.58 -5.77 0.44
C LEU A 268 5.66 -7.10 1.19
N ILE A 269 6.85 -7.56 1.56
CA ILE A 269 7.04 -8.73 2.42
C ILE A 269 6.46 -8.47 3.81
N PHE A 270 6.77 -7.33 4.44
CA PHE A 270 6.22 -7.00 5.75
C PHE A 270 4.70 -6.86 5.74
N ASN A 271 4.14 -6.27 4.69
CA ASN A 271 2.70 -6.20 4.48
C ASN A 271 2.07 -7.59 4.29
N SER A 272 2.73 -8.48 3.52
CA SER A 272 2.27 -9.87 3.33
C SER A 272 2.32 -10.66 4.65
N LEU A 273 3.41 -10.54 5.42
CA LEU A 273 3.55 -11.19 6.71
C LEU A 273 2.52 -10.66 7.72
N SER A 274 2.23 -9.35 7.69
CA SER A 274 1.23 -8.72 8.57
C SER A 274 -0.17 -9.30 8.36
N LEU A 275 -0.48 -9.74 7.14
CA LEU A 275 -1.73 -10.44 6.81
C LEU A 275 -1.67 -11.91 7.23
N VAL A 276 -0.53 -12.57 7.05
CA VAL A 276 -0.37 -13.99 7.42
C VAL A 276 -0.50 -14.20 8.93
N VAL A 277 0.05 -13.31 9.75
CA VAL A 277 0.06 -13.44 11.22
C VAL A 277 -1.29 -13.13 11.88
N THR A 278 -2.32 -12.75 11.10
CA THR A 278 -3.70 -12.67 11.63
C THR A 278 -4.41 -14.02 11.67
N ASN A 279 -3.82 -15.05 11.07
CA ASN A 279 -4.29 -16.44 11.12
C ASN A 279 -3.40 -17.25 12.09
N GLU A 280 -3.99 -18.11 12.93
CA GLU A 280 -3.25 -18.90 13.93
C GLU A 280 -2.18 -19.83 13.33
N ASP A 281 -2.49 -20.50 12.21
CA ASP A 281 -1.53 -21.35 11.50
C ASP A 281 -0.42 -20.50 10.86
N GLY A 282 -0.80 -19.32 10.34
CA GLY A 282 0.14 -18.35 9.79
C GLY A 282 1.11 -17.80 10.84
N LEU A 283 0.60 -17.46 12.02
CA LEU A 283 1.38 -17.04 13.18
C LEU A 283 2.32 -18.17 13.65
N SER A 284 1.81 -19.39 13.80
CA SER A 284 2.62 -20.56 14.13
C SER A 284 3.74 -20.81 13.12
N SER A 285 3.45 -20.65 11.82
CA SER A 285 4.43 -20.74 10.74
C SER A 285 5.47 -19.62 10.80
N PHE A 286 5.06 -18.41 11.16
CA PHE A 286 5.94 -17.26 11.34
C PHE A 286 6.95 -17.49 12.49
N ILE A 287 6.45 -17.94 13.65
CA ILE A 287 7.25 -18.26 14.85
C ILE A 287 8.30 -19.33 14.52
N THR A 288 7.86 -20.44 13.93
CA THR A 288 8.73 -21.60 13.62
C THR A 288 9.76 -21.29 12.53
N SER A 289 9.47 -20.31 11.65
CA SER A 289 10.41 -19.83 10.63
C SER A 289 11.45 -18.84 11.16
N ASN A 290 11.42 -18.50 12.46
CA ASN A 290 12.37 -17.60 13.13
C ASN A 290 12.54 -16.24 12.42
N LEU A 291 11.43 -15.71 11.89
CA LEU A 291 11.45 -14.50 11.08
C LEU A 291 11.83 -13.25 11.87
N ILE A 292 11.55 -13.18 13.18
CA ILE A 292 11.96 -12.05 14.03
C ILE A 292 13.47 -11.91 14.07
N ALA A 293 14.20 -13.02 14.25
CA ALA A 293 15.66 -12.98 14.26
C ALA A 293 16.21 -12.49 12.92
N LEU A 294 15.67 -12.95 11.80
CA LEU A 294 16.09 -12.51 10.47
C LEU A 294 15.78 -11.02 10.24
N ILE A 295 14.58 -10.58 10.58
CA ILE A 295 14.17 -9.17 10.48
C ILE A 295 15.08 -8.27 11.32
N SER A 296 15.46 -8.71 12.52
CA SER A 296 16.34 -7.96 13.41
C SER A 296 17.74 -7.74 12.84
N GLN A 297 18.20 -8.61 11.93
CA GLN A 297 19.53 -8.52 11.31
C GLN A 297 19.56 -7.59 10.09
N LEU A 298 18.40 -7.09 9.66
CA LEU A 298 18.32 -6.18 8.53
C LEU A 298 18.81 -4.78 8.93
N ASP A 299 19.94 -4.35 8.36
CA ASP A 299 20.45 -2.96 8.39
C ASP A 299 19.59 -2.02 7.50
N LEU A 300 18.28 -2.10 7.65
CA LEU A 300 17.27 -1.40 6.86
C LEU A 300 16.42 -0.42 7.69
N ILE A 301 16.51 -0.54 9.01
CA ILE A 301 15.78 0.27 9.98
C ILE A 301 16.55 1.59 10.17
N GLN A 302 16.55 2.43 9.13
CA GLN A 302 16.93 3.84 9.25
C GLN A 302 15.66 4.67 9.03
N PRO A 303 14.97 5.08 10.11
CA PRO A 303 13.69 5.78 10.02
C PRO A 303 13.75 7.08 9.23
N SER A 304 14.92 7.70 9.10
CA SER A 304 15.14 8.93 8.34
C SER A 304 15.37 8.71 6.84
N ILE A 305 15.62 7.46 6.40
CA ILE A 305 15.88 7.14 4.98
C ILE A 305 14.75 6.30 4.40
N ASN A 306 14.22 5.34 5.17
CA ASN A 306 13.27 4.34 4.69
C ASN A 306 11.99 4.33 5.54
N CYS A 307 11.33 5.48 5.67
CA CYS A 307 10.16 5.66 6.54
C CYS A 307 9.07 4.62 6.27
N ASP A 308 8.75 4.35 5.00
CA ASP A 308 7.68 3.41 4.63
C ASP A 308 7.99 1.97 5.08
N VAL A 309 9.21 1.48 4.84
CA VAL A 309 9.64 0.14 5.26
C VAL A 309 9.63 0.02 6.79
N PHE A 310 10.11 1.06 7.48
CA PHE A 310 10.06 1.12 8.94
C PHE A 310 8.63 1.08 9.47
N ASN A 311 7.75 1.84 8.85
CA ASN A 311 6.34 1.93 9.20
C ASN A 311 5.62 0.59 9.00
N ASP A 312 5.92 -0.14 7.93
CA ASP A 312 5.35 -1.46 7.64
C ASP A 312 5.91 -2.54 8.59
N LEU A 313 7.20 -2.47 8.92
CA LEU A 313 7.79 -3.31 9.96
C LEU A 313 7.13 -3.09 11.32
N THR A 314 6.94 -1.82 11.69
CA THR A 314 6.29 -1.46 12.96
C THR A 314 4.88 -2.03 13.02
N GLN A 315 4.12 -1.97 11.93
CA GLN A 315 2.80 -2.56 11.85
C GLN A 315 2.83 -4.09 12.02
N LEU A 316 3.76 -4.79 11.36
CA LEU A 316 3.96 -6.23 11.52
C LEU A 316 4.23 -6.57 13.00
N LEU A 317 5.13 -5.84 13.64
CA LEU A 317 5.47 -6.04 15.04
C LEU A 317 4.29 -5.78 15.99
N CYS A 318 3.48 -4.75 15.73
CA CYS A 318 2.23 -4.52 16.47
C CYS A 318 1.27 -5.70 16.35
N ASN A 319 1.05 -6.21 15.13
CA ASN A 319 0.17 -7.36 14.92
C ASN A 319 0.64 -8.60 15.68
N LEU A 320 1.96 -8.86 15.71
CA LEU A 320 2.54 -9.97 16.46
C LEU A 320 2.33 -9.83 17.97
N ILE A 321 2.46 -8.62 18.52
CA ILE A 321 2.24 -8.39 19.96
C ILE A 321 0.78 -8.60 20.33
N VAL A 322 -0.15 -8.12 19.50
CA VAL A 322 -1.59 -8.24 19.77
C VAL A 322 -2.07 -9.68 19.70
N ASN A 323 -1.53 -10.49 18.77
CA ASN A 323 -2.08 -11.81 18.45
C ASN A 323 -1.48 -12.97 19.25
N GLU A 324 -0.42 -12.78 20.07
CA GLU A 324 0.29 -13.92 20.66
C GLU A 324 0.56 -13.84 22.18
N ASN A 325 0.52 -15.03 22.80
CA ASN A 325 0.99 -15.34 24.14
C ASN A 325 2.33 -16.11 24.11
N GLY A 326 3.42 -15.48 24.57
CA GLY A 326 4.62 -16.18 25.07
C GLY A 326 5.84 -16.27 24.13
N ASP A 327 5.73 -16.92 22.97
CA ASP A 327 6.92 -17.25 22.15
C ASP A 327 7.46 -16.01 21.40
N ILE A 328 6.58 -15.17 20.84
CA ILE A 328 6.94 -13.85 20.27
C ILE A 328 7.64 -12.97 21.30
N ASP A 329 7.22 -12.99 22.55
CA ASP A 329 7.81 -12.13 23.58
C ASP A 329 9.30 -12.47 23.75
N SER A 330 9.61 -13.77 23.84
CA SER A 330 10.99 -14.25 23.95
C SER A 330 11.82 -13.90 22.71
N GLN A 331 11.24 -14.02 21.50
CA GLN A 331 11.92 -13.68 20.26
C GLN A 331 12.19 -12.18 20.13
N ILE A 332 11.21 -11.33 20.48
CA ILE A 332 11.35 -9.87 20.48
C ILE A 332 12.46 -9.41 21.44
N ILE A 333 12.52 -10.00 22.64
CA ILE A 333 13.55 -9.71 23.63
C ILE A 333 14.92 -10.15 23.11
N ASN A 334 15.05 -11.41 22.69
CA ASN A 334 16.33 -11.97 22.24
C ASN A 334 16.88 -11.28 20.99
N ALA A 335 16.01 -10.79 20.13
CA ALA A 335 16.37 -10.07 18.90
C ALA A 335 16.56 -8.55 19.12
N GLN A 336 16.51 -8.07 20.37
CA GLN A 336 16.71 -6.66 20.73
C GLN A 336 15.77 -5.70 19.97
N ILE A 337 14.57 -6.16 19.60
CA ILE A 337 13.64 -5.35 18.80
C ILE A 337 13.19 -4.10 19.56
N ILE A 338 12.87 -4.24 20.85
CA ILE A 338 12.39 -3.12 21.68
C ILE A 338 13.45 -2.02 21.76
N GLU A 339 14.72 -2.38 21.99
CA GLU A 339 15.85 -1.45 22.02
C GLU A 339 15.96 -0.67 20.71
N LYS A 340 15.95 -1.38 19.56
CA LYS A 340 16.01 -0.75 18.23
C LYS A 340 14.84 0.19 17.99
N MET A 341 13.63 -0.20 18.40
CA MET A 341 12.43 0.63 18.25
C MET A 341 12.49 1.89 19.13
N CYS A 342 13.04 1.81 20.35
CA CYS A 342 13.25 2.97 21.22
C CYS A 342 14.29 3.94 20.62
N VAL A 343 15.37 3.44 20.03
CA VAL A 343 16.33 4.30 19.33
C VAL A 343 15.68 4.96 18.11
N CYS A 344 14.90 4.20 17.35
CA CYS A 344 14.24 4.69 16.15
C CYS A 344 13.16 5.75 16.45
N SER A 345 12.39 5.59 17.53
CA SER A 345 11.36 6.56 17.92
C SER A 345 11.94 7.94 18.19
N ASN A 346 13.15 8.01 18.76
CA ASN A 346 13.82 9.26 19.07
C ASN A 346 14.41 9.96 17.83
N LEU A 347 14.60 9.23 16.73
CA LEU A 347 15.27 9.73 15.51
C LEU A 347 14.31 9.96 14.33
N CYS A 348 13.06 9.50 14.42
CA CYS A 348 12.14 9.49 13.30
C CYS A 348 11.23 10.73 13.23
N GLU A 349 10.69 10.97 12.03
CA GLU A 349 9.68 12.01 11.80
C GLU A 349 8.35 11.65 12.46
N TYR A 350 7.46 12.65 12.55
CA TYR A 350 6.19 12.60 13.28
C TYR A 350 5.37 11.31 13.04
N ASP A 351 5.10 10.96 11.78
CA ASP A 351 4.25 9.82 11.42
C ASP A 351 4.84 8.48 11.91
N SER A 352 6.16 8.31 11.73
CA SER A 352 6.88 7.13 12.22
C SER A 352 6.97 7.10 13.74
N LYS A 353 7.04 8.26 14.38
CA LYS A 353 7.05 8.38 15.85
C LYS A 353 5.71 7.95 16.44
N ILE A 354 4.58 8.34 15.83
CA ILE A 354 3.25 7.86 16.22
C ILE A 354 3.14 6.33 16.11
N LYS A 355 3.58 5.74 14.99
CA LYS A 355 3.53 4.27 14.82
C LYS A 355 4.36 3.56 15.89
N THR A 356 5.53 4.10 16.21
CA THR A 356 6.39 3.54 17.25
C THR A 356 5.78 3.71 18.64
N PHE A 357 5.13 4.84 18.93
CA PHE A 357 4.33 5.03 20.14
C PHE A 357 3.25 3.94 20.29
N GLY A 358 2.54 3.60 19.21
CA GLY A 358 1.58 2.50 19.21
C GLY A 358 2.22 1.16 19.59
N PHE A 359 3.36 0.82 18.96
CA PHE A 359 4.13 -0.38 19.28
C PHE A 359 4.56 -0.44 20.76
N LEU A 360 5.15 0.64 21.27
CA LEU A 360 5.60 0.70 22.67
C LEU A 360 4.43 0.63 23.64
N SER A 361 3.29 1.21 23.28
CA SER A 361 2.06 1.12 24.08
C SER A 361 1.57 -0.33 24.18
N PHE A 362 1.56 -1.08 23.09
CA PHE A 362 1.20 -2.50 23.12
C PHE A 362 2.16 -3.33 23.98
N ILE A 363 3.48 -3.07 23.91
CA ILE A 363 4.47 -3.74 24.77
C ILE A 363 4.18 -3.48 26.26
N ILE A 364 3.95 -2.22 26.64
CA ILE A 364 3.68 -1.86 28.03
C ILE A 364 2.38 -2.49 28.52
N GLN A 365 1.35 -2.52 27.66
CA GLN A 365 0.06 -3.13 27.96
C GLN A 365 0.13 -4.65 28.20
N LYS A 366 1.16 -5.35 27.68
CA LYS A 366 1.42 -6.77 28.03
C LYS A 366 1.84 -6.98 29.48
N LYS A 367 2.22 -5.91 30.20
CA LYS A 367 2.65 -5.96 31.59
C LYS A 367 3.86 -6.86 31.85
N ASN A 368 4.69 -7.09 30.83
CA ASN A 368 5.92 -7.86 30.94
C ASN A 368 7.03 -6.98 31.54
N LYS A 369 7.49 -7.32 32.75
CA LYS A 369 8.50 -6.52 33.47
C LYS A 369 9.81 -6.38 32.71
N ILE A 370 10.30 -7.44 32.05
CA ILE A 370 11.56 -7.43 31.31
C ILE A 370 11.46 -6.47 30.11
N MET A 371 10.37 -6.56 29.35
CA MET A 371 10.16 -5.67 28.21
C MET A 371 10.03 -4.20 28.63
N CYS A 372 9.31 -3.92 29.71
CA CYS A 372 9.20 -2.57 30.26
C CYS A 372 10.59 -2.06 30.71
N GLN A 373 11.44 -2.94 31.24
CA GLN A 373 12.78 -2.56 31.69
C GLN A 373 13.65 -2.14 30.50
N ILE A 374 13.57 -2.89 29.39
CA ILE A 374 14.26 -2.52 28.14
C ILE A 374 13.78 -1.16 27.62
N ILE A 375 12.46 -0.87 27.70
CA ILE A 375 11.92 0.45 27.35
C ILE A 375 12.51 1.55 28.24
N ALA A 376 12.56 1.32 29.56
CA ALA A 376 13.08 2.29 30.53
C ALA A 376 14.57 2.60 30.27
N GLU A 377 15.39 1.56 30.08
CA GLU A 377 16.83 1.67 29.86
C GLU A 377 17.20 2.39 28.54
N ASN A 378 16.26 2.43 27.59
CA ASN A 378 16.47 3.02 26.26
C ASN A 378 15.66 4.29 26.01
N ASN A 379 15.17 4.96 27.06
CA ASN A 379 14.37 6.19 26.98
C ASN A 379 13.14 6.06 26.07
N GLY A 380 12.54 4.88 25.98
CA GLY A 380 11.41 4.60 25.08
C GLY A 380 10.12 5.33 25.47
N ILE A 381 10.05 5.95 26.66
CA ILE A 381 8.89 6.74 27.08
C ILE A 381 8.91 8.19 26.58
N VAL A 382 10.05 8.70 26.06
CA VAL A 382 10.18 10.07 25.56
C VAL A 382 9.07 10.45 24.54
N PRO A 383 8.74 9.60 23.54
CA PRO A 383 7.70 9.92 22.57
C PRO A 383 6.31 10.17 23.17
N PHE A 384 6.01 9.64 24.36
CA PHE A 384 4.72 9.82 25.04
C PHE A 384 4.52 11.27 25.51
N PHE A 385 5.61 11.98 25.77
CA PHE A 385 5.61 13.37 26.21
C PHE A 385 5.84 14.34 25.05
N GLU A 386 6.78 14.03 24.14
CA GLU A 386 7.11 14.92 23.02
C GLU A 386 5.97 15.12 22.01
N LEU A 387 5.07 14.15 21.88
CA LEU A 387 3.97 14.18 20.93
C LEU A 387 2.63 14.61 21.54
N PHE A 388 2.61 14.87 22.85
CA PHE A 388 1.37 14.92 23.61
C PHE A 388 0.42 16.04 23.17
N ASP A 389 0.96 17.20 22.82
CA ASP A 389 0.23 18.37 22.31
C ASP A 389 -0.35 18.18 20.90
N THR A 390 0.05 17.12 20.21
CA THR A 390 -0.43 16.78 18.87
C THR A 390 -1.40 15.61 18.84
N PHE A 391 -1.60 14.94 19.97
CA PHE A 391 -2.45 13.75 20.06
C PHE A 391 -3.94 14.10 19.94
N SER A 392 -4.69 13.19 19.33
CA SER A 392 -6.15 13.17 19.47
C SER A 392 -6.54 12.74 20.89
N ASP A 393 -7.77 13.03 21.29
CA ASP A 393 -8.33 12.66 22.59
C ASP A 393 -8.12 11.16 22.90
N GLU A 394 -8.31 10.29 21.91
CA GLU A 394 -8.09 8.84 22.02
C GLU A 394 -6.61 8.49 22.27
N MET A 395 -5.68 9.18 21.61
CA MET A 395 -4.25 8.98 21.81
C MET A 395 -3.78 9.51 23.15
N VAL A 396 -4.36 10.61 23.65
CA VAL A 396 -4.12 11.11 25.01
C VAL A 396 -4.57 10.08 26.04
N ALA A 397 -5.78 9.53 25.91
CA ALA A 397 -6.28 8.47 26.78
C ALA A 397 -5.34 7.26 26.79
N LEU A 398 -4.93 6.80 25.60
CA LEU A 398 -4.02 5.68 25.44
C LEU A 398 -2.65 5.96 26.09
N SER A 399 -2.11 7.17 25.90
CA SER A 399 -0.83 7.59 26.47
C SER A 399 -0.89 7.57 28.01
N LEU A 400 -1.91 8.20 28.60
CA LEU A 400 -2.12 8.24 30.06
C LEU A 400 -2.25 6.85 30.65
N GLN A 401 -3.12 6.02 30.08
CA GLN A 401 -3.32 4.65 30.54
C GLN A 401 -2.01 3.84 30.46
N THR A 402 -1.26 4.00 29.37
CA THR A 402 0.00 3.29 29.16
C THR A 402 1.06 3.72 30.18
N LEU A 403 1.23 5.01 30.43
CA LEU A 403 2.19 5.51 31.42
C LEU A 403 1.82 5.09 32.86
N ILE A 404 0.53 5.05 33.20
CA ILE A 404 0.05 4.53 34.48
C ILE A 404 0.42 3.05 34.63
N ILE A 405 0.18 2.24 33.59
CA ILE A 405 0.55 0.82 33.60
C ILE A 405 2.07 0.67 33.76
N PHE A 406 2.85 1.44 33.01
CA PHE A 406 4.31 1.41 33.04
C PHE A 406 4.88 1.66 34.44
N ILE A 407 4.46 2.74 35.11
CA ILE A 407 4.92 3.06 36.48
C ILE A 407 4.48 2.02 37.50
N ASN A 408 3.30 1.41 37.33
CA ASN A 408 2.86 0.35 38.23
C ASN A 408 3.71 -0.94 38.09
N ILE A 409 4.26 -1.21 36.89
CA ILE A 409 5.14 -2.36 36.65
C ILE A 409 6.58 -2.06 37.09
N LEU A 410 7.04 -0.83 36.85
CA LEU A 410 8.39 -0.35 37.17
C LEU A 410 8.36 0.95 37.99
N PRO A 411 8.06 0.87 39.29
CA PRO A 411 8.09 2.05 40.17
C PRO A 411 9.46 2.73 40.21
N GLU A 412 10.55 1.99 40.00
CA GLU A 412 11.91 2.52 39.91
C GLU A 412 12.12 3.45 38.68
N ALA A 413 11.30 3.33 37.64
CA ALA A 413 11.41 4.14 36.43
C ALA A 413 10.80 5.54 36.57
N LYS A 414 10.22 5.88 37.74
CA LYS A 414 9.71 7.24 38.04
C LYS A 414 10.74 8.34 37.78
N ILE A 415 12.03 8.07 38.00
CA ILE A 415 13.12 9.05 37.77
C ILE A 415 13.20 9.53 36.32
N LEU A 416 12.66 8.77 35.36
CA LEU A 416 12.61 9.20 33.96
C LEU A 416 11.61 10.35 33.76
N PHE A 417 10.59 10.47 34.62
CA PHE A 417 9.58 11.52 34.53
C PHE A 417 10.13 12.89 34.93
N ASP A 418 11.19 12.93 35.75
CA ASP A 418 11.89 14.16 36.15
C ASP A 418 12.52 14.89 34.96
N GLN A 419 12.65 14.22 33.81
CA GLN A 419 13.20 14.78 32.58
C GLN A 419 12.19 15.61 31.78
N PHE A 420 10.90 15.59 32.17
CA PHE A 420 9.82 16.21 31.42
C PHE A 420 9.10 17.29 32.25
N ASP A 421 8.58 18.30 31.56
CA ASP A 421 7.74 19.33 32.18
C ASP A 421 6.34 18.75 32.45
N PHE A 422 6.20 18.10 33.61
CA PHE A 422 4.97 17.43 34.00
C PHE A 422 3.83 18.41 34.29
N ASP A 423 4.14 19.65 34.68
CA ASP A 423 3.14 20.71 34.85
C ASP A 423 2.54 21.12 33.51
N LEU A 424 3.38 21.26 32.47
CA LEU A 424 2.92 21.50 31.10
C LEU A 424 2.08 20.33 30.57
N PHE A 425 2.46 19.09 30.90
CA PHE A 425 1.70 17.90 30.53
C PHE A 425 0.28 17.91 31.13
N ILE A 426 0.15 18.16 32.44
CA ILE A 426 -1.16 18.24 33.11
C ILE A 426 -2.01 19.40 32.56
N GLN A 427 -1.40 20.57 32.36
CA GLN A 427 -2.10 21.71 31.74
C GLN A 427 -2.61 21.39 30.33
N THR A 428 -1.88 20.56 29.59
CA THR A 428 -2.28 20.12 28.26
C THR A 428 -3.46 19.15 28.33
N VAL A 429 -3.48 18.22 29.30
CA VAL A 429 -4.64 17.34 29.53
C VAL A 429 -5.91 18.13 29.85
N ASP A 430 -5.80 19.12 30.75
CA ASP A 430 -6.97 19.88 31.19
C ASP A 430 -7.61 20.71 30.06
N GLN A 431 -6.88 20.98 28.97
CA GLN A 431 -7.41 21.67 27.78
C GLN A 431 -8.38 20.80 26.95
N PHE A 432 -8.38 19.48 27.13
CA PHE A 432 -9.27 18.58 26.39
C PHE A 432 -10.71 18.55 26.93
N GLU A 433 -10.98 19.17 28.09
CA GLU A 433 -12.32 19.25 28.71
C GLU A 433 -13.05 17.88 28.89
N ILE A 434 -12.31 16.76 28.90
CA ILE A 434 -12.84 15.40 29.11
C ILE A 434 -12.54 14.97 30.56
N PRO A 435 -13.56 14.78 31.42
CA PRO A 435 -13.38 14.46 32.84
C PRO A 435 -12.55 13.20 33.10
N GLU A 436 -12.73 12.15 32.30
CA GLU A 436 -12.01 10.88 32.45
C GLU A 436 -10.50 11.04 32.22
N LEU A 437 -10.09 11.93 31.30
CA LEU A 437 -8.67 12.19 31.04
C LEU A 437 -8.03 12.94 32.21
N SER A 438 -8.74 13.91 32.78
CA SER A 438 -8.27 14.65 33.95
C SER A 438 -8.10 13.71 35.15
N GLU A 439 -9.03 12.78 35.38
CA GLU A 439 -8.90 11.75 36.43
C GLU A 439 -7.66 10.87 36.22
N GLN A 440 -7.44 10.36 35.01
CA GLN A 440 -6.26 9.55 34.69
C GLN A 440 -4.96 10.34 34.87
N ALA A 441 -4.93 11.61 34.49
CA ALA A 441 -3.77 12.46 34.67
C ALA A 441 -3.45 12.71 36.15
N GLN A 442 -4.47 12.88 37.00
CA GLN A 442 -4.28 12.97 38.46
C GLN A 442 -3.77 11.65 39.06
N VAL A 443 -4.25 10.51 38.57
CA VAL A 443 -3.71 9.20 38.97
C VAL A 443 -2.23 9.10 38.61
N LEU A 444 -1.85 9.44 37.38
CA LEU A 444 -0.44 9.42 36.95
C LEU A 444 0.40 10.38 37.80
N LEU A 445 -0.07 11.60 38.03
CA LEU A 445 0.60 12.58 38.90
C LEU A 445 0.85 12.01 40.29
N SER A 446 -0.17 11.39 40.90
CA SER A 446 -0.04 10.80 42.24
C SER A 446 0.98 9.65 42.27
N LEU A 447 1.06 8.85 41.21
CA LEU A 447 2.00 7.74 41.12
C LEU A 447 3.45 8.23 40.96
N VAL A 448 3.66 9.30 40.20
CA VAL A 448 5.00 9.88 39.98
C VAL A 448 5.47 10.65 41.22
N THR A 449 4.58 11.38 41.90
CA THR A 449 4.93 12.24 43.04
C THR A 449 4.92 11.55 44.42
N SER A 450 4.30 10.38 44.53
CA SER A 450 4.33 9.58 45.78
C SER A 450 5.73 8.98 46.01
N CYS A 451 6.38 9.45 47.07
CA CYS A 451 7.67 8.96 47.58
C CYS A 451 7.60 7.52 48.07
#